data_AF-A0A4R1Q4X8-F1
#
_entry.id   AF-A0A4R1Q4X8-F1
#
_cell.length_a   1.000
_cell.length_b   1.000
_cell.length_c   1.000
_cell.angle_alpha   90.00
_cell.angle_beta   90.00
_cell.angle_gamma   90.00
#
_symmetry.space_group_name_H-M   'P 1'
#
loop_
_entity.id
_entity.type
_entity.pdbx_description
1 polymer ?
#
loop_
_entity_poly.entity_id
_entity_poly.type
_entity_poly.pdbx_seq_one_letter_code
_entity_poly.pdbx_strand_id
1 'polypeptide(L)'
;MAEKIKKTLPPAPKQILPPPKPKGKFSLLKVIVILLALLVIGGAGFAAGVYLNVIDVNKLAANWKLHQYPVIGQYFPAPPQTNFETVDLTEADLEQPGEAVQQVPSTPVQTNQVTKPEVMAQPEVPLTSEELQKLEKMKQQEEAKRIGKLSRLYGTMKPEEAVPILNQLADQEILAIFSKMEEEQVAKLLAGMDSNRAARLTQAMLKNKPL
;
A
#
# COMPACT_ATOMS: atom_id res chain seq x y z
N MET A 1 95.42 -25.49 31.28
CA MET A 1 93.98 -25.12 31.20
C MET A 1 93.61 -25.10 29.73
N ALA A 2 92.96 -26.17 29.28
CA ALA A 2 92.66 -26.44 27.88
C ALA A 2 91.21 -26.10 27.54
N GLU A 3 90.95 -25.96 26.23
CA GLU A 3 89.65 -26.15 25.58
C GLU A 3 88.59 -25.04 25.73
N LYS A 4 88.35 -24.24 24.68
CA LYS A 4 87.59 -24.64 23.48
C LYS A 4 87.55 -23.48 22.48
N ILE A 5 88.09 -23.76 21.31
CA ILE A 5 87.95 -22.99 20.07
C ILE A 5 86.47 -23.04 19.68
N LYS A 6 85.74 -21.94 19.87
CA LYS A 6 84.37 -21.82 19.37
C LYS A 6 84.41 -21.40 17.90
N LYS A 7 84.44 -22.43 17.06
CA LYS A 7 84.31 -22.44 15.61
C LYS A 7 83.23 -21.45 15.14
N THR A 8 83.65 -20.39 14.44
CA THR A 8 82.78 -19.45 13.73
C THR A 8 82.11 -20.18 12.57
N LEU A 9 80.79 -20.34 12.65
CA LEU A 9 79.93 -20.89 11.61
C LEU A 9 79.74 -19.83 10.50
N PRO A 10 79.89 -20.15 9.20
CA PRO A 10 79.63 -19.18 8.14
C PRO A 10 78.14 -18.78 8.12
N PRO A 11 77.80 -17.55 7.71
CA PRO A 11 76.40 -17.12 7.65
C PRO A 11 75.64 -17.95 6.61
N ALA A 12 74.48 -18.47 7.01
CA ALA A 12 73.58 -19.23 6.14
C ALA A 12 73.19 -18.39 4.90
N PRO A 13 73.02 -19.01 3.71
CA PRO A 13 72.60 -18.31 2.51
C PRO A 13 71.25 -17.64 2.75
N LYS A 14 71.15 -16.35 2.43
CA LYS A 14 69.92 -15.57 2.49
C LYS A 14 68.86 -16.28 1.65
N GLN A 15 67.87 -16.91 2.29
CA GLN A 15 66.66 -17.36 1.61
C GLN A 15 65.98 -16.11 1.06
N ILE A 16 65.98 -15.95 -0.26
CA ILE A 16 65.16 -14.99 -0.96
C ILE A 16 63.73 -15.50 -0.79
N LEU A 17 62.99 -14.96 0.19
CA LEU A 17 61.55 -15.16 0.28
C LEU A 17 60.94 -14.74 -1.07
N PRO A 18 60.04 -15.54 -1.68
CA PRO A 18 59.27 -15.05 -2.81
C PRO A 18 58.49 -13.80 -2.37
N PRO A 19 58.33 -12.78 -3.23
CA PRO A 19 57.60 -11.58 -2.88
C PRO A 19 56.19 -11.95 -2.40
N PRO A 20 55.64 -11.26 -1.38
CA PRO A 20 54.28 -11.51 -0.94
C PRO A 20 53.34 -11.31 -2.14
N LYS A 21 52.65 -12.39 -2.54
CA LYS A 21 51.62 -12.31 -3.59
C LYS A 21 50.66 -11.18 -3.23
N PRO A 22 50.36 -10.25 -4.15
CA PRO A 22 49.42 -9.18 -3.86
C PRO A 22 48.11 -9.83 -3.45
N LYS A 23 47.68 -9.57 -2.21
CA LYS A 23 46.36 -9.98 -1.71
C LYS A 23 45.37 -9.42 -2.72
N GLY A 24 44.80 -10.30 -3.53
CA GLY A 24 43.83 -9.94 -4.54
C GLY A 24 42.73 -9.17 -3.83
N LYS A 25 42.67 -7.87 -4.09
CA LYS A 25 41.53 -7.04 -3.71
C LYS A 25 40.35 -7.72 -4.38
N PHE A 26 39.60 -8.53 -3.65
CA PHE A 26 38.36 -9.13 -4.14
C PHE A 26 37.62 -8.00 -4.81
N SER A 27 37.47 -8.12 -6.12
CA SER A 27 37.11 -7.00 -6.98
C SER A 27 35.82 -6.40 -6.45
N LEU A 28 35.87 -5.21 -5.84
CA LEU A 28 34.68 -4.51 -5.34
C LEU A 28 33.61 -4.44 -6.43
N LEU A 29 34.05 -4.37 -7.69
CA LEU A 29 33.19 -4.45 -8.87
C LEU A 29 32.40 -5.76 -8.95
N LYS A 30 33.03 -6.92 -8.71
CA LYS A 30 32.32 -8.22 -8.66
C LYS A 30 31.31 -8.26 -7.50
N VAL A 31 31.64 -7.70 -6.34
CA VAL A 31 30.72 -7.63 -5.19
C VAL A 31 29.53 -6.72 -5.50
N ILE A 32 29.76 -5.56 -6.12
CA ILE A 32 28.72 -4.64 -6.56
C ILE A 32 27.82 -5.29 -7.62
N VAL A 33 28.38 -6.01 -8.59
CA VAL A 33 27.60 -6.75 -9.60
C VAL A 33 26.73 -7.82 -8.96
N ILE A 34 27.25 -8.56 -7.98
CA ILE A 34 26.48 -9.57 -7.23
C ILE A 34 25.38 -8.89 -6.41
N LEU A 35 25.67 -7.79 -5.71
CA LEU A 35 24.68 -7.04 -4.93
C LEU A 35 23.55 -6.51 -5.82
N LEU A 36 23.90 -5.97 -7.00
CA LEU A 36 22.94 -5.44 -7.97
C LEU A 36 22.09 -6.58 -8.54
N ALA A 37 22.70 -7.73 -8.87
CA ALA A 37 21.97 -8.92 -9.30
C ALA A 37 20.99 -9.42 -8.22
N LEU A 38 21.39 -9.43 -6.94
CA LEU A 38 20.51 -9.79 -5.83
C LEU A 38 19.37 -8.77 -5.65
N LEU A 39 19.62 -7.48 -5.84
CA LEU A 39 18.60 -6.45 -5.76
C LEU A 39 17.56 -6.61 -6.88
N VAL A 40 17.99 -6.95 -8.09
CA VAL A 40 17.10 -7.22 -9.22
C VAL A 40 16.27 -8.49 -8.97
N ILE A 41 16.90 -9.58 -8.53
CA ILE A 41 16.21 -10.85 -8.23
C ILE A 41 15.24 -10.66 -7.07
N GLY A 42 15.68 -10.00 -6.00
CA GLY A 42 14.86 -9.70 -4.83
C GLY A 42 13.70 -8.78 -5.18
N GLY A 43 13.93 -7.73 -5.97
CA GLY A 43 12.89 -6.80 -6.43
C GLY A 43 11.86 -7.49 -7.33
N ALA A 44 12.30 -8.32 -8.27
CA ALA A 44 11.42 -9.11 -9.14
C ALA A 44 10.60 -10.14 -8.33
N GLY A 45 11.24 -10.86 -7.41
CA GLY A 45 10.57 -11.81 -6.53
C GLY A 45 9.58 -11.14 -5.59
N PHE A 46 9.94 -9.98 -5.02
CA PHE A 46 9.06 -9.18 -4.19
C PHE A 46 7.86 -8.65 -4.98
N ALA A 47 8.09 -8.11 -6.18
CA ALA A 47 7.02 -7.64 -7.07
C ALA A 47 6.06 -8.77 -7.47
N ALA A 48 6.60 -9.95 -7.79
CA ALA A 48 5.79 -11.14 -8.08
C ALA A 48 4.98 -11.59 -6.86
N GLY A 49 5.58 -11.58 -5.66
CA GLY A 49 4.89 -11.95 -4.41
C GLY A 49 3.74 -11.01 -4.05
N VAL A 50 3.92 -9.70 -4.26
CA VAL A 50 2.83 -8.71 -4.13
C VAL A 50 1.77 -8.91 -5.22
N TYR A 51 2.18 -9.16 -6.47
CA TYR A 51 1.25 -9.36 -7.59
C TYR A 51 0.35 -10.60 -7.39
N LEU A 52 0.89 -11.68 -6.83
CA LEU A 52 0.14 -12.91 -6.51
C LEU A 52 -0.63 -12.83 -5.20
N ASN A 53 -0.67 -11.67 -4.52
CA ASN A 53 -1.25 -11.47 -3.18
C ASN A 53 -0.69 -12.40 -2.09
N VAL A 54 0.51 -12.98 -2.29
CA VAL A 54 1.19 -13.80 -1.28
C VAL A 54 1.80 -12.91 -0.19
N ILE A 55 2.18 -11.68 -0.55
CA ILE A 55 2.80 -10.70 0.35
C ILE A 55 1.85 -9.50 0.49
N ASP A 56 1.25 -9.34 1.66
CA ASP A 56 0.42 -8.18 2.00
C ASP A 56 1.30 -7.04 2.53
N VAL A 57 1.55 -6.05 1.66
CA VAL A 57 2.38 -4.88 1.94
C VAL A 57 1.84 -4.03 3.10
N ASN A 58 0.53 -3.99 3.30
CA ASN A 58 -0.06 -3.18 4.37
C ASN A 58 0.18 -3.83 5.73
N LYS A 59 0.00 -5.15 5.84
CA LYS A 59 0.31 -5.91 7.06
C LYS A 59 1.79 -5.85 7.40
N LEU A 60 2.66 -6.00 6.40
CA LEU A 60 4.10 -5.93 6.63
C LEU A 60 4.54 -4.53 7.09
N ALA A 61 4.01 -3.48 6.46
CA ALA A 61 4.28 -2.10 6.85
C ALA A 61 3.78 -1.77 8.26
N ALA A 62 2.62 -2.30 8.66
CA ALA A 62 2.10 -2.14 10.02
C ALA A 62 2.99 -2.86 11.05
N ASN A 63 3.34 -4.13 10.81
CA ASN A 63 4.18 -4.93 11.69
C ASN A 63 5.58 -4.32 11.87
N TRP A 64 6.14 -3.75 10.81
CA TRP A 64 7.48 -3.14 10.84
C TRP A 64 7.45 -1.65 11.21
N LYS A 65 6.27 -1.12 11.60
CA LYS A 65 6.07 0.29 11.94
C LYS A 65 6.67 1.24 10.90
N LEU A 66 6.52 0.89 9.62
CA LEU A 66 7.22 1.53 8.51
C LEU A 66 6.80 2.99 8.33
N HIS A 67 5.60 3.34 8.81
CA HIS A 67 5.08 4.70 8.93
C HIS A 67 5.97 5.64 9.78
N GLN A 68 6.82 5.11 10.68
CA GLN A 68 7.65 5.93 11.58
C GLN A 68 8.98 6.37 10.95
N TYR A 69 9.33 5.85 9.77
CA TYR A 69 10.59 6.18 9.13
C TYR A 69 10.47 7.47 8.30
N PRO A 70 11.43 8.42 8.44
CA PRO A 70 11.30 9.77 7.89
C PRO A 70 11.22 9.83 6.36
N VAL A 71 11.81 8.87 5.64
CA VAL A 71 11.85 8.88 4.17
C VAL A 71 10.71 8.06 3.55
N ILE A 72 10.40 6.90 4.14
CA ILE A 72 9.49 5.91 3.57
C ILE A 72 8.11 5.90 4.22
N GLY A 73 7.95 6.48 5.42
CA GLY A 73 6.69 6.44 6.17
C GLY A 73 5.55 7.18 5.50
N GLN A 74 5.84 8.19 4.68
CA GLN A 74 4.85 8.93 3.89
C GLN A 74 4.07 8.09 2.88
N TYR A 75 4.59 6.92 2.48
CA TYR A 75 3.94 6.02 1.53
C TYR A 75 3.08 4.95 2.21
N PHE A 76 3.16 4.84 3.54
CA PHE A 76 2.44 3.86 4.33
C PHE A 76 1.54 4.58 5.34
N PRO A 77 0.23 4.72 5.06
CA PRO A 77 -0.68 5.40 5.98
C PRO A 77 -0.68 4.70 7.34
N ALA A 78 -0.69 5.49 8.41
CA ALA A 78 -0.85 4.94 9.74
C ALA A 78 -2.19 4.17 9.81
N PRO A 79 -2.22 2.96 10.39
CA PRO A 79 -3.49 2.30 10.65
C PRO A 79 -4.35 3.24 11.50
N PRO A 80 -5.67 3.32 11.25
CA PRO A 80 -6.55 4.19 12.02
C PRO A 80 -6.42 3.82 13.50
N GLN A 81 -5.90 4.76 14.29
CA GLN A 81 -5.81 4.65 15.74
C GLN A 81 -7.22 4.84 16.31
N THR A 82 -8.07 3.83 16.14
CA THR A 82 -9.34 3.77 16.85
C THR A 82 -9.05 3.32 18.27
N ASN A 83 -9.48 4.07 19.28
CA ASN A 83 -9.45 3.64 20.71
C ASN A 83 -10.34 2.41 20.99
N PHE A 84 -10.80 1.72 19.95
CA PHE A 84 -11.47 0.44 20.03
C PHE A 84 -10.37 -0.61 19.87
N GLU A 85 -10.09 -1.26 20.99
CA GLU A 85 -9.29 -2.48 21.06
C GLU A 85 -9.77 -3.44 19.95
N THR A 86 -8.85 -3.86 19.09
CA THR A 86 -9.13 -4.92 18.12
C THR A 86 -9.38 -6.19 18.90
N VAL A 87 -10.65 -6.54 19.10
CA VAL A 87 -11.04 -7.87 19.56
C VAL A 87 -10.54 -8.85 18.50
N ASP A 88 -9.47 -9.57 18.81
CA ASP A 88 -9.07 -10.77 18.10
C ASP A 88 -10.28 -11.71 18.10
N LEU A 89 -10.97 -11.79 16.96
CA LEU A 89 -11.98 -12.82 16.70
C LEU A 89 -11.27 -14.16 16.62
N THR A 90 -10.97 -14.72 17.79
CA THR A 90 -10.70 -16.14 17.94
C THR A 90 -12.04 -16.84 17.71
N GLU A 91 -12.09 -17.82 16.81
CA GLU A 91 -13.28 -18.55 16.36
C GLU A 91 -13.92 -19.45 17.45
N ALA A 92 -14.00 -18.98 18.70
CA ALA A 92 -14.44 -19.76 19.86
C ALA A 92 -15.78 -19.31 20.48
N ASP A 93 -16.45 -18.26 19.98
CA ASP A 93 -17.70 -17.73 20.54
C ASP A 93 -18.90 -17.78 19.57
N LEU A 94 -18.95 -18.76 18.68
CA LEU A 94 -20.09 -18.97 17.77
C LEU A 94 -21.25 -19.79 18.36
N GLU A 95 -21.53 -19.68 19.66
CA GLU A 95 -22.72 -20.31 20.26
C GLU A 95 -23.40 -19.41 21.31
N GLN A 96 -24.33 -18.55 20.89
CA GLN A 96 -25.78 -18.66 21.13
C GLN A 96 -26.51 -17.30 20.94
N PRO A 97 -27.76 -17.28 20.42
CA PRO A 97 -28.53 -16.07 20.13
C PRO A 97 -29.47 -15.68 21.28
N GLY A 98 -29.64 -14.38 21.53
CA GLY A 98 -30.65 -13.89 22.47
C GLY A 98 -30.63 -12.37 22.72
N GLU A 99 -31.53 -11.67 22.04
CA GLU A 99 -32.27 -10.46 22.43
C GLU A 99 -31.75 -9.56 23.58
N ALA A 100 -31.48 -8.29 23.26
CA ALA A 100 -32.06 -7.14 23.96
C ALA A 100 -31.76 -5.82 23.21
N VAL A 101 -32.81 -5.29 22.59
CA VAL A 101 -32.99 -3.85 22.35
C VAL A 101 -32.95 -3.15 23.71
N GLN A 102 -32.13 -2.11 23.90
CA GLN A 102 -32.55 -0.78 24.39
C GLN A 102 -31.33 0.15 24.64
N GLN A 103 -31.55 1.44 24.35
CA GLN A 103 -30.86 2.64 24.89
C GLN A 103 -29.73 3.26 24.08
N VAL A 104 -30.14 4.09 23.12
CA VAL A 104 -29.46 5.35 22.74
C VAL A 104 -29.55 6.34 23.92
N PRO A 105 -28.42 6.93 24.36
CA PRO A 105 -28.44 8.22 25.05
C PRO A 105 -27.78 9.29 24.18
N SER A 106 -28.66 10.10 23.60
CA SER A 106 -28.58 11.55 23.41
C SER A 106 -27.24 12.25 23.61
N THR A 107 -26.78 12.86 22.52
CA THR A 107 -25.84 13.98 22.45
C THR A 107 -26.28 15.16 23.32
N PRO A 108 -25.37 15.83 24.06
CA PRO A 108 -25.49 17.24 24.34
C PRO A 108 -24.54 18.02 23.43
N VAL A 109 -25.15 18.87 22.60
CA VAL A 109 -24.52 19.96 21.89
C VAL A 109 -23.87 20.91 22.91
N GLN A 110 -22.58 21.16 22.80
CA GLN A 110 -21.95 22.34 23.39
C GLN A 110 -21.21 23.13 22.31
N THR A 111 -21.96 24.06 21.71
CA THR A 111 -21.43 25.34 21.24
C THR A 111 -20.88 26.09 22.44
N ASN A 112 -19.58 26.40 22.45
CA ASN A 112 -19.12 27.76 22.76
C ASN A 112 -17.60 27.95 22.60
N GLN A 113 -17.29 29.06 21.94
CA GLN A 113 -16.09 29.89 22.07
C GLN A 113 -14.88 29.55 21.18
N VAL A 114 -14.95 30.18 20.01
CA VAL A 114 -13.81 30.76 19.29
C VAL A 114 -13.00 31.64 20.24
N THR A 115 -11.82 31.18 20.62
CA THR A 115 -10.74 32.04 21.11
C THR A 115 -9.59 31.92 20.12
N LYS A 116 -9.40 33.00 19.36
CA LYS A 116 -8.22 33.30 18.56
C LYS A 116 -7.01 33.48 19.51
N PRO A 117 -5.88 32.80 19.24
CA PRO A 117 -4.61 33.52 19.12
C PRO A 117 -3.92 33.10 17.81
N GLU A 118 -3.79 34.01 16.85
CA GLU A 118 -2.53 34.76 16.67
C GLU A 118 -1.45 33.91 15.98
N VAL A 119 -1.56 33.97 14.64
CA VAL A 119 -0.51 33.93 13.62
C VAL A 119 0.92 33.93 14.20
N MET A 120 1.55 32.76 14.25
CA MET A 120 3.00 32.65 14.14
C MET A 120 3.32 32.10 12.74
N ALA A 121 3.92 32.98 11.95
CA ALA A 121 4.38 32.75 10.59
C ALA A 121 5.22 31.47 10.50
N GLN A 122 4.73 30.51 9.71
CA GLN A 122 5.57 29.49 9.10
C GLN A 122 5.63 29.78 7.59
N PRO A 123 6.79 29.63 6.93
CA PRO A 123 6.98 30.07 5.56
C PRO A 123 6.02 29.30 4.66
N GLU A 124 5.17 30.02 3.93
CA GLU A 124 4.45 29.48 2.79
C GLU A 124 5.50 29.01 1.78
N VAL A 125 5.83 27.72 1.83
CA VAL A 125 6.44 27.05 0.69
C VAL A 125 5.33 26.99 -0.35
N PRO A 126 5.42 27.71 -1.48
CA PRO A 126 4.42 27.59 -2.51
C PRO A 126 4.51 26.15 -3.05
N LEU A 127 3.61 25.28 -2.57
CA LEU A 127 3.28 24.04 -3.25
C LEU A 127 2.88 24.46 -4.67
N THR A 128 3.79 24.24 -5.60
CA THR A 128 3.60 24.55 -7.01
C THR A 128 2.29 23.92 -7.44
N SER A 129 1.41 24.72 -8.01
CA SER A 129 0.11 24.29 -8.56
C SER A 129 0.23 23.06 -9.46
N GLU A 130 1.40 22.85 -10.06
CA GLU A 130 1.76 21.65 -10.82
C GLU A 130 1.86 20.36 -9.99
N GLU A 131 2.40 20.40 -8.77
CA GLU A 131 2.51 19.21 -7.90
C GLU A 131 1.15 18.79 -7.34
N LEU A 132 0.29 19.76 -7.02
CA LEU A 132 -1.10 19.50 -6.63
C LEU A 132 -1.90 18.88 -7.79
N GLN A 133 -1.79 19.43 -9.01
CA GLN A 133 -2.41 18.83 -10.19
C GLN A 133 -1.89 17.42 -10.48
N LYS A 134 -0.60 17.16 -10.25
CA LYS A 134 -0.02 15.84 -10.44
C LYS A 134 -0.54 14.84 -9.41
N LEU A 135 -0.67 15.26 -8.15
CA LEU A 135 -1.24 14.44 -7.07
C LEU A 135 -2.72 14.13 -7.33
N GLU A 136 -3.51 15.11 -7.73
CA GLU A 136 -4.92 14.94 -8.09
C GLU A 136 -5.09 13.98 -9.27
N LYS A 137 -4.30 14.15 -10.34
CA LYS A 137 -4.30 13.23 -11.48
C LYS A 137 -3.92 11.81 -11.08
N MET A 138 -2.94 11.64 -10.19
CA MET A 138 -2.58 10.32 -9.68
C MET A 138 -3.73 9.67 -8.91
N LYS A 139 -4.41 10.42 -8.02
CA LYS A 139 -5.58 9.94 -7.28
C LYS A 139 -6.73 9.57 -8.21
N GLN A 140 -7.08 10.45 -9.14
CA GLN A 140 -8.13 10.18 -10.14
C GLN A 140 -7.80 8.96 -11.01
N GLN A 141 -6.53 8.77 -11.38
CA GLN A 141 -6.11 7.60 -12.15
C GLN A 141 -6.21 6.32 -11.31
N GLU A 142 -5.88 6.36 -10.02
CA GLU A 142 -6.05 5.22 -9.13
C GLU A 142 -7.53 4.87 -8.94
N GLU A 143 -8.37 5.88 -8.70
CA GLU A 143 -9.83 5.72 -8.62
C GLU A 143 -10.40 5.16 -9.92
N ALA A 144 -10.03 5.70 -11.08
CA ALA A 144 -10.45 5.19 -12.38
C ALA A 144 -10.00 3.73 -12.61
N LYS A 145 -8.82 3.33 -12.13
CA LYS A 145 -8.36 1.94 -12.16
C LYS A 145 -9.20 1.06 -11.25
N ARG A 146 -9.54 1.52 -10.03
CA ARG A 146 -10.39 0.79 -9.09
C ARG A 146 -11.79 0.60 -9.67
N ILE A 147 -12.40 1.67 -10.18
CA ILE A 147 -13.71 1.65 -10.83
C ILE A 147 -13.69 0.72 -12.05
N GLY A 148 -12.64 0.77 -12.88
CA GLY A 148 -12.51 -0.13 -14.04
C GLY A 148 -12.34 -1.61 -13.68
N LYS A 149 -11.77 -1.92 -12.51
CA LYS A 149 -11.74 -3.30 -11.99
C LYS A 149 -13.13 -3.75 -11.55
N LEU A 150 -13.87 -2.88 -10.85
CA LEU A 150 -15.24 -3.16 -10.41
C LEU A 150 -16.18 -3.35 -11.60
N SER A 151 -16.08 -2.51 -12.64
CA SER A 151 -16.91 -2.64 -13.84
C SER A 151 -16.70 -3.97 -14.55
N ARG A 152 -15.44 -4.41 -14.68
CA ARG A 152 -15.12 -5.74 -15.23
C ARG A 152 -15.64 -6.87 -14.35
N LEU A 153 -15.42 -6.78 -13.03
CA LEU A 153 -15.86 -7.80 -12.09
C LEU A 153 -17.36 -8.04 -12.17
N TYR A 154 -18.15 -6.97 -12.04
CA TYR A 154 -19.62 -7.06 -12.10
C TYR A 154 -20.13 -7.37 -13.51
N GLY A 155 -19.42 -6.95 -14.57
CA GLY A 155 -19.78 -7.28 -15.95
C GLY A 155 -19.51 -8.74 -16.33
N THR A 156 -18.57 -9.42 -15.65
CA THR A 156 -18.34 -10.87 -15.81
C THR A 156 -19.23 -11.73 -14.91
N MET A 157 -19.89 -11.12 -13.92
CA MET A 157 -20.79 -11.78 -12.99
C MET A 157 -22.18 -11.93 -13.62
N LYS A 158 -22.94 -12.94 -13.19
CA LYS A 158 -24.32 -13.11 -13.66
C LYS A 158 -25.18 -11.94 -13.18
N PRO A 159 -26.12 -11.43 -14.01
CA PRO A 159 -26.98 -10.31 -13.61
C PRO A 159 -27.79 -10.61 -12.34
N GLU A 160 -28.26 -11.84 -12.16
CA GLU A 160 -29.07 -12.21 -10.98
C GLU A 160 -28.26 -12.13 -9.67
N GLU A 161 -26.94 -12.30 -9.73
CA GLU A 161 -26.03 -12.25 -8.57
C GLU A 161 -25.46 -10.84 -8.36
N ALA A 162 -25.18 -10.11 -9.43
CA ALA A 162 -24.61 -8.78 -9.38
C ALA A 162 -25.62 -7.73 -8.90
N VAL A 163 -26.88 -7.81 -9.36
CA VAL A 163 -27.94 -6.87 -9.01
C VAL A 163 -28.17 -6.71 -7.51
N PRO A 164 -28.32 -7.78 -6.68
CA PRO A 164 -28.52 -7.62 -5.24
C PRO A 164 -27.32 -6.97 -4.56
N ILE A 165 -26.10 -7.20 -5.04
CA ILE A 165 -24.88 -6.53 -4.52
C ILE A 165 -24.91 -5.04 -4.90
N LEU A 166 -25.11 -4.73 -6.18
CA LEU A 166 -25.21 -3.35 -6.67
C LEU A 166 -26.34 -2.58 -5.98
N ASN A 167 -27.41 -3.27 -5.57
CA ASN A 167 -28.49 -2.65 -4.84
C ASN A 167 -28.11 -2.16 -3.43
N GLN A 168 -26.98 -2.62 -2.87
CA GLN A 168 -26.48 -2.14 -1.58
C GLN A 168 -25.56 -0.93 -1.71
N LEU A 169 -25.10 -0.62 -2.93
CA LEU A 169 -24.20 0.51 -3.21
C LEU A 169 -24.99 1.82 -3.35
N ALA A 170 -24.29 2.94 -3.18
CA ALA A 170 -24.87 4.25 -3.44
C ALA A 170 -25.04 4.49 -4.95
N ASP A 171 -26.08 5.24 -5.34
CA ASP A 171 -26.38 5.48 -6.76
C ASP A 171 -25.20 6.13 -7.51
N GLN A 172 -24.40 6.97 -6.85
CA GLN A 172 -23.19 7.58 -7.45
C GLN A 172 -22.08 6.57 -7.76
N GLU A 173 -21.90 5.55 -6.92
CA GLU A 173 -20.89 4.51 -7.13
C GLU A 173 -21.29 3.59 -8.28
N ILE A 174 -22.58 3.25 -8.36
CA ILE A 174 -23.14 2.47 -9.46
C ILE A 174 -22.94 3.21 -10.78
N LEU A 175 -23.19 4.53 -10.82
CA LEU A 175 -22.98 5.35 -12.01
C LEU A 175 -21.50 5.38 -12.43
N ALA A 176 -20.58 5.52 -11.48
CA ALA A 176 -19.16 5.47 -11.75
C ALA A 176 -18.74 4.12 -12.35
N ILE A 177 -19.22 3.01 -11.77
CA ILE A 177 -18.98 1.65 -12.26
C ILE A 177 -19.57 1.46 -13.67
N PHE A 178 -20.83 1.85 -13.88
CA PHE A 178 -21.50 1.74 -15.17
C PHE A 178 -20.83 2.59 -16.26
N SER A 179 -20.25 3.75 -15.92
CA SER A 179 -19.49 4.58 -16.88
C SER A 179 -18.25 3.89 -17.47
N LYS A 180 -17.76 2.83 -16.82
CA LYS A 180 -16.61 2.02 -17.27
C LYS A 180 -17.02 0.62 -17.70
N MET A 181 -18.32 0.35 -17.81
CA MET A 181 -18.89 -0.93 -18.20
C MET A 181 -19.46 -0.84 -19.61
N GLU A 182 -19.53 -1.97 -20.31
CA GLU A 182 -20.16 -2.05 -21.62
C GLU A 182 -21.69 -1.90 -21.51
N GLU A 183 -22.29 -1.20 -22.47
CA GLU A 183 -23.72 -0.85 -22.45
C GLU A 183 -24.64 -2.09 -22.36
N GLU A 184 -24.27 -3.19 -23.02
CA GLU A 184 -25.03 -4.45 -22.97
C GLU A 184 -25.08 -5.04 -21.55
N GLN A 185 -23.97 -4.98 -20.81
CA GLN A 185 -23.90 -5.49 -19.43
C GLN A 185 -24.70 -4.58 -18.50
N VAL A 186 -24.60 -3.26 -18.68
CA VAL A 186 -25.42 -2.29 -17.94
C VAL A 186 -26.91 -2.53 -18.17
N ALA A 187 -27.33 -2.79 -19.42
CA ALA A 187 -28.72 -3.08 -19.74
C ALA A 187 -29.22 -4.34 -19.02
N LYS A 188 -28.42 -5.41 -19.01
CA LYS A 188 -28.74 -6.66 -18.29
C LYS A 188 -28.88 -6.44 -16.78
N LEU A 189 -28.01 -5.63 -16.18
CA LEU A 189 -28.08 -5.30 -14.75
C LEU A 189 -29.31 -4.45 -14.45
N LEU A 190 -29.56 -3.39 -15.22
CA LEU A 190 -30.74 -2.53 -15.05
C LEU A 190 -32.05 -3.32 -15.19
N ALA A 191 -32.10 -4.34 -16.05
CA ALA A 191 -33.28 -5.19 -16.22
C ALA A 191 -33.62 -6.00 -14.97
N GLY A 192 -32.64 -6.32 -14.11
CA GLY A 192 -32.86 -7.00 -12.83
C GLY A 192 -33.15 -6.05 -11.67
N MET A 193 -32.94 -4.75 -11.82
CA MET A 193 -33.16 -3.76 -10.76
C MET A 193 -34.63 -3.35 -10.63
N ASP A 194 -34.99 -2.76 -9.48
CA ASP A 194 -36.29 -2.12 -9.30
C ASP A 194 -36.50 -1.02 -10.36
N SER A 195 -37.69 -0.98 -10.95
CA SER A 195 -38.00 -0.08 -12.07
C SER A 195 -37.83 1.40 -11.70
N ASN A 196 -38.15 1.82 -10.47
CA ASN A 196 -37.94 3.20 -10.05
C ASN A 196 -36.47 3.52 -9.93
N ARG A 197 -35.68 2.61 -9.36
CA ARG A 197 -34.24 2.81 -9.20
C ARG A 197 -33.51 2.79 -10.55
N ALA A 198 -33.85 1.87 -11.44
CA ALA A 198 -33.32 1.85 -12.80
C ALA A 198 -33.60 3.18 -13.53
N ALA A 199 -34.84 3.69 -13.45
CA ALA A 199 -35.20 4.98 -14.02
C ALA A 199 -34.37 6.13 -13.44
N ARG A 200 -34.16 6.16 -12.12
CA ARG A 200 -33.30 7.18 -11.47
C ARG A 200 -31.86 7.11 -11.97
N LEU A 201 -31.28 5.90 -12.05
CA LEU A 201 -29.92 5.71 -12.53
C LEU A 201 -29.78 6.15 -13.99
N THR A 202 -30.70 5.75 -14.87
CA THR A 202 -30.70 6.19 -16.27
C THR A 202 -30.87 7.70 -16.42
N GLN A 203 -31.74 8.34 -15.61
CA GLN A 203 -31.84 9.80 -15.58
C GLN A 203 -30.57 10.47 -15.09
N ALA A 204 -29.90 9.90 -14.09
CA ALA A 204 -28.64 10.42 -13.57
C ALA A 204 -27.51 10.28 -14.61
N MET A 205 -27.49 9.21 -15.40
CA MET A 205 -26.55 9.07 -16.54
C MET A 205 -26.75 10.16 -17.59
N LEU A 206 -27.99 10.52 -17.91
CA LEU A 206 -28.29 11.60 -18.84
C LEU A 206 -27.81 12.96 -18.33
N LYS A 207 -27.93 13.19 -17.01
CA LYS A 207 -27.54 14.44 -16.35
C LYS A 207 -26.03 14.56 -16.13
N ASN A 208 -25.34 13.44 -15.91
CA ASN A 208 -23.90 13.37 -15.66
C ASN A 208 -23.07 13.38 -16.97
N LYS A 209 -23.29 14.36 -17.84
CA LYS A 209 -22.35 14.71 -18.92
C LYS A 209 -21.16 15.48 -18.31
N PRO A 210 -19.90 15.20 -18.70
CA PRO A 210 -18.72 15.71 -17.99
C PRO A 210 -18.65 17.24 -17.95
N LEU A 211 -18.22 17.79 -16.82
CA LEU A 211 -17.53 19.08 -16.73
C LEU A 211 -16.13 18.95 -17.34
#